data_AF-A0A833PKH8-F1
#
_entry.id   AF-A0A833PKH8-F1
#
_cell.length_a   1.000
_cell.length_b   1.000
_cell.length_c   1.000
_cell.angle_alpha   90.00
_cell.angle_beta   90.00
_cell.angle_gamma   90.00
#
_symmetry.space_group_name_H-M   'P 1'
#
loop_
_entity.id
_entity.type
_entity.pdbx_description
1 polymer ?
#
loop_
_entity_poly.entity_id
_entity_poly.type
_entity_poly.pdbx_seq_one_letter_code
_entity_poly.pdbx_strand_id
1 'polypeptide(L)'
;MKIKNLLLLSLSCTIAYAEISENDIVAIENLSEQVLGNKKLAKLEPQIKAQIKSAQPNIKKLLEAKQIEYNDSVYLHNYAIITSGYAEYLLDQHCAALSHPFQELTEQAYFALNKRDPKDVIALNNLALFYAQISVHYRKNIDPTPRLTYLVKAQHLFETLIQIKPDDDDYKKNYYAVLSDKLMLLYKHHLDMQEQKRIGNILKKPLFQFLADPDQPFDSENFIILAQQYYQGLNRENPKAAEKWLRDNQQKIETVVNKNRKHTQRENEFLAEFYALLNQPAKSLSYLKQLEFSDENSTEPSSFENEPNLSNLRLNPEYQKWFKKYTQDYQEYRKALPEVCKMTQLEIMGSH
;
A
#
# COMPACT_ATOMS: atom_id res chain seq x y z
N MET A 1 -47.28 48.72 33.59
CA MET A 1 -46.53 48.43 32.35
C MET A 1 -45.06 48.32 32.70
N LYS A 2 -44.50 47.10 32.76
CA LYS A 2 -43.09 46.84 33.13
C LYS A 2 -42.28 46.65 31.85
N ILE A 3 -41.39 47.59 31.55
CA ILE A 3 -40.39 47.40 30.49
C ILE A 3 -39.20 46.69 31.15
N LYS A 4 -38.98 45.42 30.77
CA LYS A 4 -37.78 44.66 31.11
C LYS A 4 -36.63 45.18 30.24
N ASN A 5 -35.55 45.61 30.88
CA ASN A 5 -34.25 45.77 30.23
C ASN A 5 -33.83 44.43 29.63
N LEU A 6 -33.84 44.34 28.31
CA LEU A 6 -33.21 43.26 27.58
C LEU A 6 -31.70 43.57 27.55
N LEU A 7 -30.95 42.92 28.43
CA LEU A 7 -29.50 42.81 28.30
C LEU A 7 -29.22 42.04 26.99
N LEU A 8 -28.78 42.76 25.96
CA LEU A 8 -28.08 42.17 24.82
C LEU A 8 -26.74 41.66 25.34
N LEU A 9 -26.73 40.41 25.79
CA LEU A 9 -25.51 39.61 25.89
C LEU A 9 -25.03 39.35 24.46
N SER A 10 -24.13 40.20 23.97
CA SER A 10 -23.27 39.84 22.85
C SER A 10 -22.41 38.67 23.31
N LEU A 11 -22.86 37.45 23.00
CA LEU A 11 -22.00 36.27 22.98
C LEU A 11 -20.96 36.51 21.88
N SER A 12 -19.86 37.17 22.25
CA SER A 12 -18.61 37.09 21.49
C SER A 12 -18.22 35.61 21.49
N CYS A 13 -18.58 34.92 20.40
CA CYS A 13 -18.07 33.61 20.08
C CYS A 13 -16.57 33.82 19.80
N THR A 14 -15.74 33.77 20.84
CA THR A 14 -14.29 33.68 20.68
C THR A 14 -14.04 32.36 19.98
N ILE A 15 -13.79 32.43 18.68
CA ILE A 15 -13.36 31.30 17.88
C ILE A 15 -12.00 30.91 18.48
N ALA A 16 -11.95 29.75 19.14
CA ALA A 16 -10.72 29.24 19.70
C ALA A 16 -9.90 28.64 18.55
N TYR A 17 -8.87 29.37 18.14
CA TYR A 17 -7.83 28.87 17.24
C TYR A 17 -6.77 28.13 18.07
N ALA A 18 -6.08 27.16 17.46
CA ALA A 18 -5.03 26.43 18.15
C ALA A 18 -3.75 27.25 18.35
N GLU A 19 -3.59 28.35 17.58
CA GLU A 19 -2.44 29.28 17.58
C GLU A 19 -1.10 28.53 17.64
N ILE A 20 -0.83 27.72 16.62
CA ILE A 20 0.43 26.97 16.52
C ILE A 20 1.58 27.93 16.22
N SER A 21 2.69 27.82 16.97
CA SER A 21 3.83 28.71 16.79
C SER A 21 4.62 28.38 15.52
N GLU A 22 5.22 29.39 14.89
CA GLU A 22 6.05 29.20 13.69
C GLU A 22 7.23 28.25 13.95
N ASN A 23 7.81 28.30 15.15
CA ASN A 23 8.87 27.38 15.56
C ASN A 23 8.40 25.91 15.59
N ASP A 24 7.17 25.65 16.03
CA ASP A 24 6.61 24.29 16.05
C ASP A 24 6.38 23.77 14.63
N ILE A 25 5.97 24.65 13.70
CA ILE A 25 5.78 24.32 12.28
C ILE A 25 7.12 23.97 11.64
N VAL A 26 8.13 24.82 11.80
CA VAL A 26 9.47 24.57 11.23
C VAL A 26 10.10 23.30 11.81
N ALA A 27 9.91 23.03 13.11
CA ALA A 27 10.41 21.81 13.73
C ALA A 27 9.77 20.55 13.15
N ILE A 28 8.45 20.54 12.97
CA ILE A 28 7.73 19.36 12.45
C ILE A 28 7.98 19.16 10.95
N GLU A 29 8.10 20.23 10.17
CA GLU A 29 8.40 20.20 8.74
C GLU A 29 9.81 19.66 8.47
N ASN A 30 10.82 20.14 9.19
CA ASN A 30 12.19 19.63 9.04
C ASN A 30 12.30 18.12 9.32
N LEU A 31 11.51 17.59 10.25
CA LEU A 31 11.51 16.15 10.53
C LEU A 31 10.68 15.37 9.52
N SER A 32 9.55 15.90 9.04
CA SER A 32 8.73 15.23 8.03
C SER A 32 9.49 15.06 6.72
N GLU A 33 10.25 16.06 6.28
CA GLU A 33 11.13 15.98 5.11
C GLU A 33 12.18 14.87 5.27
N GLN A 34 12.76 14.75 6.46
CA GLN A 34 13.70 13.68 6.78
C GLN A 34 13.02 12.31 6.77
N VAL A 35 11.78 12.19 7.26
CA VAL A 35 11.00 10.95 7.23
C VAL A 35 10.68 10.55 5.77
N LEU A 36 10.26 11.49 4.93
CA LEU A 36 9.98 11.23 3.51
C LEU A 36 11.24 10.86 2.71
N GLY A 37 12.37 11.48 3.03
CA GLY A 37 13.62 11.30 2.30
C GLY A 37 14.46 10.08 2.72
N ASN A 38 14.19 9.46 3.88
CA ASN A 38 15.11 8.51 4.49
C ASN A 38 14.62 7.05 4.44
N LYS A 39 15.37 6.19 3.74
CA LYS A 39 15.17 4.73 3.69
C LYS A 39 15.59 3.98 4.97
N LYS A 40 16.08 4.68 6.00
CA LYS A 40 16.60 4.11 7.26
C LYS A 40 16.08 4.89 8.48
N LEU A 41 14.77 4.79 8.72
CA LEU A 41 14.08 5.46 9.83
C LEU A 41 14.59 5.06 11.23
N ALA A 42 15.29 3.93 11.37
CA ALA A 42 15.90 3.50 12.63
C ALA A 42 16.81 4.56 13.28
N LYS A 43 17.53 5.37 12.49
CA LYS A 43 18.38 6.44 13.04
C LYS A 43 17.58 7.66 13.52
N LEU A 44 16.39 7.87 12.98
CA LEU A 44 15.51 8.99 13.30
C LEU A 44 14.50 8.63 14.39
N GLU A 45 14.33 7.35 14.71
CA GLU A 45 13.33 6.87 15.66
C GLU A 45 13.28 7.66 16.98
N PRO A 46 14.39 7.97 17.68
CA PRO A 46 14.32 8.77 18.90
C PRO A 46 13.75 10.17 18.68
N GLN A 47 14.10 10.81 17.55
CA GLN A 47 13.61 12.14 17.17
C GLN A 47 12.13 12.09 16.80
N ILE A 48 11.71 11.06 16.06
CA ILE A 48 10.31 10.80 15.72
C ILE A 48 9.47 10.62 16.98
N LYS A 49 9.88 9.73 17.89
CA LYS A 49 9.19 9.51 19.18
C LYS A 49 9.07 10.81 19.99
N ALA A 50 10.17 11.57 20.08
CA ALA A 50 10.19 12.85 20.79
C ALA A 50 9.24 13.88 20.15
N GLN A 51 9.28 14.02 18.82
CA GLN A 51 8.42 14.95 18.07
C GLN A 51 6.95 14.59 18.24
N ILE A 52 6.57 13.32 18.04
CA ILE A 52 5.18 12.86 18.22
C ILE A 52 4.68 13.18 19.63
N LYS A 53 5.50 12.95 20.66
CA LYS A 53 5.15 13.26 22.06
C LYS A 53 4.99 14.77 22.27
N SER A 54 5.93 15.58 21.77
CA SER A 54 5.89 17.03 21.91
C SER A 54 4.71 17.67 21.16
N ALA A 55 4.28 17.07 20.05
CA ALA A 55 3.18 17.54 19.23
C ALA A 55 1.80 17.27 19.84
N GLN A 56 1.66 16.28 20.75
CA GLN A 56 0.37 15.85 21.30
C GLN A 56 -0.53 16.99 21.83
N PRO A 57 -0.03 17.98 22.62
CA PRO A 57 -0.87 19.05 23.12
C PRO A 57 -1.47 19.90 21.98
N ASN A 58 -0.67 20.19 20.95
CA ASN A 58 -1.11 20.95 19.78
C ASN A 58 -2.10 20.15 18.94
N ILE A 59 -1.83 18.86 18.71
CA ILE A 59 -2.76 17.97 18.01
C ILE A 59 -4.09 17.88 18.73
N LYS A 60 -4.10 17.71 20.05
CA LYS A 60 -5.35 17.67 20.82
C LYS A 60 -6.18 18.95 20.66
N LYS A 61 -5.54 20.12 20.74
CA LYS A 61 -6.22 21.41 20.48
C LYS A 61 -6.82 21.44 19.07
N LEU A 62 -6.06 21.01 18.06
CA LEU A 62 -6.48 21.01 16.66
C LEU A 62 -7.66 20.05 16.39
N LEU A 63 -7.68 18.88 17.03
CA LEU A 63 -8.79 17.92 16.91
C LEU A 63 -10.10 18.46 17.52
N GLU A 64 -9.99 19.28 18.57
CA GLU A 64 -11.12 19.92 19.25
C GLU A 64 -11.54 21.24 18.57
N ALA A 65 -10.69 21.80 17.73
CA ALA A 65 -10.91 23.09 17.09
C ALA A 65 -12.12 23.06 16.13
N LYS A 66 -12.89 24.16 16.13
CA LYS A 66 -14.02 24.34 15.19
C LYS A 66 -13.56 24.86 13.84
N GLN A 67 -12.43 25.55 13.80
CA GLN A 67 -11.78 26.08 12.61
C GLN A 67 -10.29 25.80 12.72
N ILE A 68 -9.66 25.54 11.57
CA ILE A 68 -8.25 25.24 11.41
C ILE A 68 -7.74 26.25 10.37
N GLU A 69 -6.66 26.97 10.67
CA GLU A 69 -6.05 27.92 9.74
C GLU A 69 -5.03 27.25 8.81
N TYR A 70 -4.48 27.99 7.83
CA TYR A 70 -3.51 27.41 6.89
C TYR A 70 -2.33 26.73 7.61
N ASN A 71 -1.72 27.42 8.56
CA ASN A 71 -0.60 26.92 9.36
C ASN A 71 -0.97 25.67 10.17
N ASP A 72 -2.18 25.62 10.72
CA ASP A 72 -2.69 24.45 11.43
C ASP A 72 -2.82 23.24 10.49
N SER A 73 -3.24 23.45 9.24
CA SER A 73 -3.28 22.39 8.22
C SER A 73 -1.88 21.91 7.84
N VAL A 74 -0.92 22.82 7.64
CA VAL A 74 0.48 22.47 7.38
C VAL A 74 1.02 21.62 8.54
N TYR A 75 0.74 22.01 9.78
CA TYR A 75 1.14 21.26 10.95
C TYR A 75 0.52 19.85 10.99
N LEU A 76 -0.78 19.72 10.71
CA LEU A 76 -1.46 18.42 10.66
C LEU A 76 -0.93 17.50 9.55
N HIS A 77 -0.62 18.04 8.37
CA HIS A 77 -0.01 17.26 7.29
C HIS A 77 1.35 16.70 7.70
N ASN A 78 2.22 17.54 8.24
CA ASN A 78 3.55 17.13 8.66
C ASN A 78 3.50 16.13 9.82
N TYR A 79 2.58 16.33 10.77
CA TYR A 79 2.34 15.37 11.83
C TYR A 79 1.88 14.01 11.29
N ALA A 80 0.94 14.00 10.36
CA ALA A 80 0.44 12.77 9.74
C ALA A 80 1.52 12.01 8.99
N ILE A 81 2.42 12.71 8.28
CA ILE A 81 3.59 12.13 7.60
C ILE A 81 4.53 11.45 8.60
N ILE A 82 4.82 12.10 9.73
CA ILE A 82 5.70 11.53 10.76
C ILE A 82 5.07 10.29 11.38
N THR A 83 3.78 10.34 11.75
CA THR A 83 3.10 9.20 12.35
C THR A 83 2.92 8.05 11.35
N SER A 84 2.67 8.33 10.07
CA SER A 84 2.54 7.30 9.05
C SER A 84 3.86 6.60 8.78
N GLY A 85 4.93 7.38 8.56
CA GLY A 85 6.27 6.81 8.35
C GLY A 85 6.75 6.00 9.55
N TYR A 86 6.42 6.42 10.77
CA TYR A 86 6.74 5.64 11.96
C TYR A 86 5.91 4.37 12.09
N ALA A 87 4.62 4.42 11.74
CA ALA A 87 3.76 3.24 11.70
C ALA A 87 4.28 2.20 10.70
N GLU A 88 4.69 2.63 9.51
CA GLU A 88 5.31 1.79 8.47
C GLU A 88 6.63 1.19 8.97
N TYR A 89 7.52 2.00 9.52
CA TYR A 89 8.78 1.53 10.11
C TYR A 89 8.55 0.43 11.17
N LEU A 90 7.56 0.59 12.05
CA LEU A 90 7.22 -0.42 13.04
C LEU A 90 6.72 -1.72 12.40
N LEU A 91 6.00 -1.65 11.27
CA LEU A 91 5.59 -2.84 10.52
C LEU A 91 6.80 -3.53 9.87
N ASP A 92 7.75 -2.77 9.35
CA ASP A 92 9.03 -3.30 8.82
C ASP A 92 9.86 -3.99 9.91
N GLN A 93 9.76 -3.52 11.15
CA GLN A 93 10.40 -4.16 12.31
C GLN A 93 9.60 -5.32 12.92
N HIS A 94 8.50 -5.75 12.26
CA HIS A 94 7.58 -6.79 12.73
C HIS A 94 6.88 -6.45 14.06
N CYS A 95 6.62 -5.16 14.32
CA CYS A 95 6.01 -4.65 15.54
C CYS A 95 4.56 -4.17 15.29
N ALA A 96 3.70 -5.02 14.72
CA ALA A 96 2.35 -4.64 14.29
C ALA A 96 1.47 -4.06 15.42
N ALA A 97 1.54 -4.62 16.62
CA ALA A 97 0.81 -4.10 17.78
C ALA A 97 1.27 -2.69 18.18
N LEU A 98 2.57 -2.39 18.05
CA LEU A 98 3.12 -1.07 18.33
C LEU A 98 2.83 -0.07 17.20
N SER A 99 2.65 -0.55 15.96
CA SER A 99 2.30 0.29 14.81
C SER A 99 0.88 0.86 14.92
N HIS A 100 -0.07 0.08 15.45
CA HIS A 100 -1.49 0.42 15.42
C HIS A 100 -1.84 1.80 16.00
N PRO A 101 -1.34 2.21 17.19
CA PRO A 101 -1.60 3.56 17.71
C PRO A 101 -1.14 4.69 16.77
N PHE A 102 -0.04 4.50 16.04
CA PHE A 102 0.47 5.50 15.10
C PHE A 102 -0.32 5.53 13.79
N GLN A 103 -0.90 4.39 13.38
CA GLN A 103 -1.88 4.35 12.30
C GLN A 103 -3.13 5.17 12.68
N GLU A 104 -3.64 5.01 13.91
CA GLU A 104 -4.78 5.78 14.41
C GLU A 104 -4.49 7.29 14.47
N LEU A 105 -3.30 7.69 14.96
CA LEU A 105 -2.88 9.10 14.98
C LEU A 105 -2.81 9.70 13.57
N THR A 106 -2.35 8.91 12.60
CA THR A 106 -2.32 9.31 11.18
C THR A 106 -3.73 9.53 10.66
N GLU A 107 -4.65 8.59 10.87
CA GLU A 107 -6.04 8.71 10.45
C GLU A 107 -6.72 9.93 11.10
N GLN A 108 -6.51 10.14 12.41
CA GLN A 108 -7.10 11.28 13.13
C GLN A 108 -6.64 12.62 12.56
N ALA A 109 -5.36 12.77 12.22
CA ALA A 109 -4.82 13.99 11.64
C ALA A 109 -5.45 14.28 10.25
N TYR A 110 -5.53 13.27 9.38
CA TYR A 110 -6.17 13.44 8.07
C TYR A 110 -7.68 13.64 8.15
N PHE A 111 -8.38 13.03 9.12
CA PHE A 111 -9.80 13.30 9.33
C PHE A 111 -10.05 14.73 9.83
N ALA A 112 -9.16 15.29 10.64
CA ALA A 112 -9.25 16.70 11.04
C ALA A 112 -9.08 17.64 9.83
N LEU A 113 -8.12 17.34 8.94
CA LEU A 113 -7.95 18.06 7.66
C LEU A 113 -9.20 17.97 6.79
N ASN A 114 -9.73 16.75 6.58
CA ASN A 114 -10.91 16.50 5.74
C ASN A 114 -12.20 17.13 6.31
N LYS A 115 -12.32 17.24 7.64
CA LYS A 115 -13.45 17.94 8.28
C LYS A 115 -13.45 19.45 7.96
N ARG A 116 -12.27 20.05 7.80
CA ARG A 116 -12.11 21.47 7.44
C ARG A 116 -12.38 21.68 5.95
N ASP A 117 -11.68 20.93 5.10
CA ASP A 117 -11.85 20.98 3.65
C ASP A 117 -12.05 19.55 3.12
N PRO A 118 -13.31 19.14 2.89
CA PRO A 118 -13.63 17.82 2.33
C PRO A 118 -13.10 17.60 0.91
N LYS A 119 -12.54 18.63 0.27
CA LYS A 119 -11.97 18.59 -1.08
C LYS A 119 -10.47 18.87 -1.07
N ASP A 120 -9.81 18.82 0.08
CA ASP A 120 -8.35 18.88 0.17
C ASP A 120 -7.75 17.65 -0.52
N VAL A 121 -7.38 17.84 -1.79
CA VAL A 121 -6.85 16.78 -2.63
C VAL A 121 -5.51 16.25 -2.13
N ILE A 122 -4.74 17.05 -1.38
CA ILE A 122 -3.47 16.62 -0.81
C ILE A 122 -3.75 15.68 0.36
N ALA A 123 -4.66 16.06 1.27
CA ALA A 123 -5.03 15.24 2.42
C ALA A 123 -5.68 13.92 1.99
N LEU A 124 -6.62 13.99 1.03
CA LEU A 124 -7.27 12.81 0.47
C LEU A 124 -6.27 11.86 -0.20
N ASN A 125 -5.36 12.38 -1.03
CA ASN A 125 -4.37 11.57 -1.71
C ASN A 125 -3.40 10.91 -0.73
N ASN A 126 -2.87 11.66 0.23
CA ASN A 126 -1.92 11.11 1.18
C ASN A 126 -2.57 10.07 2.11
N LEU A 127 -3.82 10.28 2.53
CA LEU A 127 -4.55 9.27 3.30
C LEU A 127 -4.85 8.01 2.47
N ALA A 128 -5.19 8.17 1.19
CA ALA A 128 -5.42 7.03 0.28
C ALA A 128 -4.16 6.20 0.07
N LEU A 129 -3.02 6.88 -0.16
CA LEU A 129 -1.70 6.23 -0.30
C LEU A 129 -1.29 5.54 1.00
N PHE A 130 -1.46 6.18 2.14
CA PHE A 130 -1.22 5.59 3.46
C PHE A 130 -1.99 4.27 3.63
N TYR A 131 -3.29 4.26 3.34
CA TYR A 131 -4.08 3.03 3.43
C TYR A 131 -3.61 1.96 2.45
N ALA A 132 -3.27 2.34 1.21
CA ALA A 132 -2.73 1.41 0.23
C ALA A 132 -1.40 0.78 0.70
N GLN A 133 -0.48 1.59 1.23
CA GLN A 133 0.83 1.16 1.75
C GLN A 133 0.68 0.25 2.97
N ILE A 134 -0.08 0.67 3.98
CA ILE A 134 -0.33 -0.12 5.19
C ILE A 134 -0.93 -1.49 4.85
N SER A 135 -1.81 -1.56 3.84
CA SER A 135 -2.41 -2.82 3.39
C SER A 135 -1.39 -3.88 2.96
N VAL A 136 -0.21 -3.48 2.47
CA VAL A 136 0.84 -4.38 1.99
C VAL A 136 1.42 -5.21 3.14
N HIS A 137 1.61 -4.62 4.32
CA HIS A 137 2.17 -5.32 5.48
C HIS A 137 1.25 -6.43 6.01
N TYR A 138 -0.05 -6.37 5.71
CA TYR A 138 -1.02 -7.41 6.06
C TYR A 138 -1.18 -8.50 4.99
N ARG A 139 -0.36 -8.49 3.93
CA ARG A 139 -0.45 -9.46 2.81
C ARG A 139 -0.23 -10.92 3.24
N LYS A 140 0.61 -11.15 4.25
CA LYS A 140 0.95 -12.49 4.76
C LYS A 140 0.00 -12.97 5.87
N ASN A 141 -0.98 -12.15 6.29
CA ASN A 141 -1.95 -12.57 7.29
C ASN A 141 -2.87 -13.66 6.73
N ILE A 142 -3.18 -14.65 7.57
CA ILE A 142 -4.18 -15.67 7.26
C ILE A 142 -5.57 -15.03 7.13
N ASP A 143 -5.90 -14.12 8.04
CA ASP A 143 -7.11 -13.31 7.97
C ASP A 143 -6.93 -12.14 6.99
N PRO A 144 -7.69 -12.10 5.87
CA PRO A 144 -7.59 -11.03 4.88
C PRO A 144 -8.28 -9.73 5.32
N THR A 145 -9.07 -9.75 6.41
CA THR A 145 -9.97 -8.65 6.81
C THR A 145 -9.24 -7.31 7.01
N PRO A 146 -8.10 -7.24 7.73
CA PRO A 146 -7.39 -5.97 7.90
C PRO A 146 -6.93 -5.37 6.57
N ARG A 147 -6.37 -6.22 5.70
CA ARG A 147 -5.91 -5.80 4.36
C ARG A 147 -7.07 -5.31 3.50
N LEU A 148 -8.17 -6.07 3.45
CA LEU A 148 -9.36 -5.69 2.69
C LEU A 148 -9.93 -4.35 3.17
N THR A 149 -9.97 -4.14 4.49
CA THR A 149 -10.46 -2.89 5.10
C THR A 149 -9.67 -1.69 4.62
N TYR A 150 -8.34 -1.77 4.65
CA TYR A 150 -7.47 -0.69 4.16
C TYR A 150 -7.64 -0.44 2.65
N LEU A 151 -7.71 -1.49 1.84
CA LEU A 151 -7.93 -1.35 0.39
C LEU A 151 -9.29 -0.72 0.06
N VAL A 152 -10.35 -1.03 0.81
CA VAL A 152 -11.67 -0.40 0.66
C VAL A 152 -11.61 1.08 1.01
N LYS A 153 -10.95 1.45 2.12
CA LYS A 153 -10.75 2.85 2.50
C LYS A 153 -9.97 3.62 1.42
N ALA A 154 -8.87 3.06 0.93
CA ALA A 154 -8.06 3.65 -0.14
C ALA A 154 -8.87 3.83 -1.43
N GLN A 155 -9.63 2.80 -1.84
CA GLN A 155 -10.49 2.83 -3.03
C GLN A 155 -11.46 4.01 -2.97
N HIS A 156 -12.16 4.18 -1.85
CA HIS A 156 -13.16 5.23 -1.69
C HIS A 156 -12.56 6.64 -1.84
N LEU A 157 -11.36 6.85 -1.28
CA LEU A 157 -10.66 8.12 -1.38
C LEU A 157 -10.18 8.41 -2.81
N PHE A 158 -9.64 7.40 -3.51
CA PHE A 158 -9.26 7.57 -4.91
C PHE A 158 -10.47 7.79 -5.84
N GLU A 159 -11.62 7.16 -5.56
CA GLU A 159 -12.87 7.46 -6.27
C GLU A 159 -13.28 8.93 -6.08
N THR A 160 -13.15 9.43 -4.86
CA THR A 160 -13.42 10.85 -4.55
C THR A 160 -12.45 11.77 -5.28
N LEU A 161 -11.16 11.46 -5.29
CA LEU A 161 -10.13 12.23 -6.00
C LEU A 161 -10.40 12.30 -7.50
N ILE A 162 -10.77 11.18 -8.13
CA ILE A 162 -11.14 11.14 -9.55
C ILE A 162 -12.39 11.98 -9.84
N GLN A 163 -13.35 12.04 -8.91
CA GLN A 163 -14.51 12.92 -9.07
C GLN A 163 -14.14 14.40 -8.97
N ILE A 164 -13.18 14.76 -8.11
CA ILE A 164 -12.72 16.15 -7.93
C ILE A 164 -11.81 16.58 -9.09
N LYS A 165 -10.88 15.72 -9.51
CA LYS A 165 -9.91 15.96 -10.59
C LYS A 165 -9.94 14.80 -11.61
N PRO A 166 -10.92 14.77 -12.53
CA PRO A 166 -11.09 13.66 -13.46
C PRO A 166 -9.98 13.55 -14.52
N ASP A 167 -9.24 14.63 -14.76
CA ASP A 167 -8.14 14.66 -15.74
C ASP A 167 -6.78 14.34 -15.13
N ASP A 168 -6.71 14.09 -13.80
CA ASP A 168 -5.48 13.70 -13.13
C ASP A 168 -5.21 12.20 -13.34
N ASP A 169 -4.22 11.90 -14.17
CA ASP A 169 -3.90 10.52 -14.52
C ASP A 169 -3.22 9.76 -13.39
N ASP A 170 -2.56 10.43 -12.45
CA ASP A 170 -1.88 9.77 -11.34
C ASP A 170 -2.90 9.24 -10.32
N TYR A 171 -3.99 9.96 -10.08
CA TYR A 171 -5.11 9.44 -9.27
C TYR A 171 -5.77 8.21 -9.90
N LYS A 172 -5.92 8.19 -11.24
CA LYS A 172 -6.45 7.01 -11.94
C LYS A 172 -5.51 5.82 -11.82
N LYS A 173 -4.19 6.03 -11.99
CA LYS A 173 -3.19 4.97 -11.84
C LYS A 173 -3.22 4.39 -10.42
N ASN A 174 -3.24 5.24 -9.40
CA ASN A 174 -3.30 4.79 -8.00
C ASN A 174 -4.62 4.07 -7.68
N TYR A 175 -5.74 4.55 -8.21
CA TYR A 175 -7.03 3.86 -8.12
C TYR A 175 -6.96 2.45 -8.72
N TYR A 176 -6.40 2.32 -9.93
CA TYR A 176 -6.25 1.03 -10.59
C TYR A 176 -5.31 0.11 -9.83
N ALA A 177 -4.21 0.62 -9.25
CA ALA A 177 -3.32 -0.15 -8.39
C ALA A 177 -4.07 -0.74 -7.18
N VAL A 178 -4.84 0.08 -6.46
CA VAL A 178 -5.65 -0.37 -5.31
C VAL A 178 -6.70 -1.39 -5.73
N LEU A 179 -7.41 -1.15 -6.82
CA LEU A 179 -8.40 -2.09 -7.34
C LEU A 179 -7.77 -3.43 -7.73
N SER A 180 -6.59 -3.38 -8.34
CA SER A 180 -5.82 -4.56 -8.70
C SER A 180 -5.44 -5.35 -7.45
N ASP A 181 -4.85 -4.72 -6.44
CA ASP A 181 -4.48 -5.42 -5.21
C ASP A 181 -5.71 -5.98 -4.46
N LYS A 182 -6.85 -5.27 -4.49
CA LYS A 182 -8.13 -5.74 -3.95
C LYS A 182 -8.67 -6.95 -4.70
N LEU A 183 -8.70 -6.93 -6.03
CA LEU A 183 -9.20 -8.05 -6.83
C LEU A 183 -8.38 -9.32 -6.62
N MET A 184 -7.05 -9.20 -6.48
CA MET A 184 -6.17 -10.31 -6.15
C MET A 184 -6.56 -10.94 -4.80
N LEU A 185 -6.83 -10.13 -3.78
CA LEU A 185 -7.25 -10.59 -2.46
C LEU A 185 -8.62 -11.31 -2.52
N LEU A 186 -9.59 -10.72 -3.22
CA LEU A 186 -10.92 -11.30 -3.38
C LEU A 186 -10.86 -12.66 -4.09
N TYR A 187 -10.03 -12.79 -5.13
CA TYR A 187 -9.82 -14.07 -5.81
C TYR A 187 -9.17 -15.12 -4.92
N LYS A 188 -8.10 -14.76 -4.19
CA LYS A 188 -7.36 -15.68 -3.32
C LYS A 188 -8.25 -16.27 -2.22
N HIS A 189 -9.16 -15.47 -1.67
CA HIS A 189 -10.03 -15.88 -0.55
C HIS A 189 -11.47 -16.21 -0.98
N HIS A 190 -11.74 -16.29 -2.28
CA HIS A 190 -13.09 -16.57 -2.84
C HIS A 190 -14.20 -15.65 -2.31
N LEU A 191 -13.90 -14.35 -2.14
CA LEU A 191 -14.80 -13.36 -1.55
C LEU A 191 -15.50 -12.50 -2.60
N ASP A 192 -16.78 -12.19 -2.40
CA ASP A 192 -17.59 -11.24 -3.18
C ASP A 192 -17.42 -11.34 -4.72
N MET A 193 -18.09 -12.32 -5.32
CA MET A 193 -18.05 -12.53 -6.78
C MET A 193 -18.60 -11.36 -7.59
N GLN A 194 -19.51 -10.55 -7.05
CA GLN A 194 -20.05 -9.40 -7.76
C GLN A 194 -19.00 -8.30 -7.85
N GLU A 195 -18.32 -8.02 -6.75
CA GLU A 195 -17.23 -7.07 -6.71
C GLU A 195 -16.05 -7.50 -7.58
N GLN A 196 -15.71 -8.80 -7.60
CA GLN A 196 -14.70 -9.34 -8.52
C GLN A 196 -15.01 -8.99 -9.99
N LYS A 197 -16.26 -9.19 -10.41
CA LYS A 197 -16.70 -8.88 -11.78
C LYS A 197 -16.69 -7.37 -12.06
N ARG A 198 -17.15 -6.56 -11.11
CA ARG A 198 -17.16 -5.09 -11.24
C ARG A 198 -15.74 -4.56 -11.43
N ILE A 199 -14.82 -4.94 -10.54
CA ILE A 199 -13.43 -4.51 -10.61
C ILE A 199 -12.77 -5.02 -11.89
N GLY A 200 -12.94 -6.30 -12.24
CA GLY A 200 -12.39 -6.86 -13.47
C GLY A 200 -12.86 -6.12 -14.72
N ASN A 201 -14.11 -5.64 -14.76
CA ASN A 201 -14.60 -4.82 -15.87
C ASN A 201 -13.98 -3.42 -15.91
N ILE A 202 -13.74 -2.77 -14.77
CA ILE A 202 -13.05 -1.47 -14.69
C ILE A 202 -11.62 -1.60 -15.21
N LEU A 203 -10.91 -2.64 -14.78
CA LEU A 203 -9.49 -2.86 -15.05
C LEU A 203 -9.19 -3.31 -16.50
N LYS A 204 -10.20 -3.73 -17.28
CA LYS A 204 -10.04 -4.07 -18.71
C LYS A 204 -9.51 -2.89 -19.52
N LYS A 205 -10.11 -1.71 -19.35
CA LYS A 205 -9.75 -0.53 -20.15
C LYS A 205 -8.27 -0.15 -20.00
N PRO A 206 -7.73 0.07 -18.78
CA PRO A 206 -6.31 0.39 -18.63
C PRO A 206 -5.40 -0.73 -19.16
N LEU A 207 -5.71 -2.00 -18.91
CA LEU A 207 -4.95 -3.12 -19.48
C LEU A 207 -4.82 -3.04 -21.01
N PHE A 208 -5.92 -2.84 -21.72
CA PHE A 208 -5.89 -2.77 -23.18
C PHE A 208 -5.26 -1.48 -23.71
N GLN A 209 -5.31 -0.38 -22.96
CA GLN A 209 -4.53 0.82 -23.28
C GLN A 209 -3.01 0.52 -23.22
N PHE A 210 -2.55 -0.19 -22.19
CA PHE A 210 -1.15 -0.61 -22.08
C PHE A 210 -0.72 -1.61 -23.15
N LEU A 211 -1.60 -2.55 -23.53
CA LEU A 211 -1.32 -3.48 -24.62
C LEU A 211 -1.37 -2.82 -26.01
N ALA A 212 -2.01 -1.66 -26.16
CA ALA A 212 -2.04 -0.91 -27.41
C ALA A 212 -0.78 -0.06 -27.60
N ASP A 213 -0.24 0.49 -26.51
CA ASP A 213 1.02 1.24 -26.48
C ASP A 213 1.94 0.70 -25.36
N PRO A 214 2.69 -0.38 -25.63
CA PRO A 214 3.60 -0.96 -24.66
C PRO A 214 4.74 -0.04 -24.24
N ASP A 215 5.03 1.03 -24.99
CA ASP A 215 6.17 1.92 -24.75
C ASP A 215 5.85 3.06 -23.78
N GLN A 216 4.58 3.33 -23.50
CA GLN A 216 4.17 4.36 -22.55
C GLN A 216 4.78 4.17 -21.14
N PRO A 217 5.13 5.27 -20.44
CA PRO A 217 5.67 5.20 -19.08
C PRO A 217 4.58 4.72 -18.12
N PHE A 218 4.73 3.50 -17.63
CA PHE A 218 3.82 2.89 -16.66
C PHE A 218 4.58 1.96 -15.71
N ASP A 219 4.05 1.81 -14.51
CA ASP A 219 4.58 0.89 -13.51
C ASP A 219 4.30 -0.56 -13.93
N SER A 220 5.37 -1.28 -14.27
CA SER A 220 5.34 -2.67 -14.68
C SER A 220 4.71 -3.59 -13.64
N GLU A 221 4.86 -3.28 -12.34
CA GLU A 221 4.26 -4.09 -11.27
C GLU A 221 2.73 -4.02 -11.33
N ASN A 222 2.18 -2.82 -11.51
CA ASN A 222 0.74 -2.64 -11.64
C ASN A 222 0.21 -3.33 -12.91
N PHE A 223 0.95 -3.26 -14.02
CA PHE A 223 0.54 -3.89 -15.28
C PHE A 223 0.45 -5.40 -15.15
N ILE A 224 1.43 -6.01 -14.49
CA ILE A 224 1.50 -7.45 -14.26
C ILE A 224 0.24 -7.96 -13.57
N ILE A 225 -0.22 -7.26 -12.53
CA ILE A 225 -1.40 -7.67 -11.79
C ILE A 225 -2.64 -7.59 -12.68
N LEU A 226 -2.76 -6.53 -13.50
CA LEU A 226 -3.87 -6.41 -14.47
C LEU A 226 -3.88 -7.56 -15.46
N ALA A 227 -2.71 -7.92 -16.00
CA ALA A 227 -2.56 -9.02 -16.95
C ALA A 227 -2.91 -10.38 -16.30
N GLN A 228 -2.41 -10.65 -15.09
CA GLN A 228 -2.73 -11.87 -14.34
C GLN A 228 -4.24 -11.98 -14.06
N GLN A 229 -4.88 -10.91 -13.61
CA GLN A 229 -6.29 -10.90 -13.26
C GLN A 229 -7.19 -11.09 -14.48
N TYR A 230 -6.88 -10.40 -15.56
CA TYR A 230 -7.63 -10.56 -16.80
C TYR A 230 -7.50 -11.99 -17.33
N TYR A 231 -6.29 -12.56 -17.32
CA TYR A 231 -6.06 -13.95 -17.68
C TYR A 231 -6.86 -14.91 -16.77
N GLN A 232 -6.79 -14.74 -15.44
CA GLN A 232 -7.51 -15.58 -14.49
C GLN A 232 -9.03 -15.52 -14.70
N GLY A 233 -9.59 -14.33 -14.89
CA GLY A 233 -11.01 -14.14 -15.20
C GLY A 233 -11.40 -14.83 -16.50
N LEU A 234 -10.65 -14.58 -17.58
CA LEU A 234 -10.89 -15.19 -18.89
C LEU A 234 -10.72 -16.72 -18.85
N ASN A 235 -9.77 -17.24 -18.08
CA ASN A 235 -9.52 -18.68 -17.97
C ASN A 235 -10.65 -19.40 -17.22
N ARG A 236 -11.26 -18.76 -16.21
CA ARG A 236 -12.45 -19.31 -15.53
C ARG A 236 -13.67 -19.38 -16.45
N GLU A 237 -13.82 -18.42 -17.35
CA GLU A 237 -14.96 -18.34 -18.27
C GLU A 237 -14.76 -19.20 -19.53
N ASN A 238 -13.58 -19.11 -20.14
CA ASN A 238 -13.20 -19.79 -21.37
C ASN A 238 -11.68 -20.01 -21.45
N PRO A 239 -11.17 -21.17 -21.00
CA PRO A 239 -9.73 -21.48 -21.01
C PRO A 239 -9.06 -21.33 -22.38
N LYS A 240 -9.75 -21.71 -23.46
CA LYS A 240 -9.19 -21.60 -24.83
C LYS A 240 -9.02 -20.14 -25.25
N ALA A 241 -9.95 -19.27 -24.87
CA ALA A 241 -9.83 -17.84 -25.13
C ALA A 241 -8.70 -17.22 -24.31
N ALA A 242 -8.51 -17.65 -23.06
CA ALA A 242 -7.42 -17.19 -22.20
C ALA A 242 -6.05 -17.55 -22.75
N GLU A 243 -5.87 -18.81 -23.19
CA GLU A 243 -4.65 -19.26 -23.83
C GLU A 243 -4.38 -18.47 -25.11
N LYS A 244 -5.39 -18.30 -25.96
CA LYS A 244 -5.28 -17.51 -27.18
C LYS A 244 -4.88 -16.06 -26.87
N TRP A 245 -5.52 -15.42 -25.90
CA TRP A 245 -5.20 -14.06 -25.48
C TRP A 245 -3.74 -13.93 -25.02
N LEU A 246 -3.27 -14.90 -24.22
CA LEU A 246 -1.89 -14.91 -23.72
C LEU A 246 -0.88 -14.98 -24.88
N ARG A 247 -1.13 -15.87 -25.85
CA ARG A 247 -0.28 -16.02 -27.05
C ARG A 247 -0.33 -14.77 -27.93
N ASP A 248 -1.52 -14.24 -28.20
CA ASP A 248 -1.71 -13.06 -29.05
C ASP A 248 -1.08 -11.79 -28.44
N ASN A 249 -0.89 -11.74 -27.11
CA ASN A 249 -0.31 -10.60 -26.40
C ASN A 249 1.09 -10.85 -25.83
N GLN A 250 1.73 -11.99 -26.13
CA GLN A 250 2.98 -12.39 -25.49
C GLN A 250 4.06 -11.30 -25.62
N GLN A 251 4.35 -10.88 -26.85
CA GLN A 251 5.41 -9.89 -27.12
C GLN A 251 5.14 -8.53 -26.45
N LYS A 252 3.87 -8.14 -26.36
CA LYS A 252 3.46 -6.86 -25.74
C LYS A 252 3.68 -6.91 -24.24
N ILE A 253 3.26 -8.00 -23.59
CA ILE A 253 3.49 -8.24 -22.16
C ILE A 253 4.99 -8.26 -21.86
N GLU A 254 5.78 -9.00 -22.65
CA GLU A 254 7.23 -9.04 -22.51
C GLU A 254 7.87 -7.65 -22.67
N THR A 255 7.38 -6.84 -23.60
CA THR A 255 7.88 -5.47 -23.82
C THR A 255 7.64 -4.59 -22.60
N VAL A 256 6.44 -4.66 -21.99
CA VAL A 256 6.12 -3.85 -20.80
C VAL A 256 6.96 -4.28 -19.60
N VAL A 257 7.06 -5.58 -19.33
CA VAL A 257 7.73 -6.09 -18.12
C VAL A 257 9.26 -6.00 -18.21
N ASN A 258 9.84 -6.16 -19.40
CA ASN A 258 11.30 -6.13 -19.58
C ASN A 258 11.88 -4.73 -19.79
N LYS A 259 11.12 -3.66 -19.56
CA LYS A 259 11.67 -2.29 -19.59
C LYS A 259 12.76 -2.08 -18.53
N ASN A 260 12.64 -2.75 -17.39
CA ASN A 260 13.60 -2.67 -16.30
C ASN A 260 14.71 -3.71 -16.48
N ARG A 261 15.98 -3.30 -16.30
CA ARG A 261 17.14 -4.21 -16.43
C ARG A 261 17.25 -5.23 -15.28
N LYS A 262 16.66 -4.92 -14.12
CA LYS A 262 16.63 -5.81 -12.95
C LYS A 262 15.17 -5.95 -12.53
N HIS A 263 14.66 -7.18 -12.58
CA HIS A 263 13.30 -7.50 -12.19
C HIS A 263 13.12 -7.48 -10.67
N THR A 264 11.97 -7.02 -10.21
CA THR A 264 11.54 -7.18 -8.81
C THR A 264 11.10 -8.63 -8.56
N GLN A 265 10.91 -8.99 -7.29
CA GLN A 265 10.48 -10.34 -6.91
C GLN A 265 9.13 -10.71 -7.56
N ARG A 266 8.18 -9.76 -7.58
CA ARG A 266 6.87 -9.92 -8.19
C ARG A 266 6.96 -10.06 -9.70
N GLU A 267 7.84 -9.31 -10.35
CA GLU A 267 8.09 -9.42 -11.80
C GLU A 267 8.66 -10.79 -12.16
N ASN A 268 9.61 -11.31 -11.37
CA ASN A 268 10.14 -12.66 -11.56
C ASN A 268 9.07 -13.75 -11.39
N GLU A 269 8.22 -13.64 -10.38
CA GLU A 269 7.11 -14.59 -10.15
C GLU A 269 6.10 -14.55 -11.31
N PHE A 270 5.71 -13.35 -11.74
CA PHE A 270 4.85 -13.19 -12.90
C PHE A 270 5.43 -13.82 -14.15
N LEU A 271 6.70 -13.52 -14.47
CA LEU A 271 7.35 -14.08 -15.65
C LEU A 271 7.46 -15.60 -15.55
N ALA A 272 7.71 -16.14 -14.36
CA ALA A 272 7.69 -17.58 -14.13
C ALA A 272 6.33 -18.20 -14.46
N GLU A 273 5.23 -17.66 -13.92
CA GLU A 273 3.87 -18.12 -14.21
C GLU A 273 3.52 -17.95 -15.69
N PHE A 274 3.83 -16.80 -16.26
CA PHE A 274 3.57 -16.44 -17.66
C PHE A 274 4.22 -17.44 -18.62
N TYR A 275 5.50 -17.75 -18.43
CA TYR A 275 6.20 -18.73 -19.26
C TYR A 275 5.77 -20.17 -18.96
N ALA A 276 5.32 -20.48 -17.75
CA ALA A 276 4.71 -21.78 -17.47
C ALA A 276 3.44 -21.93 -18.30
N LEU A 277 2.53 -20.96 -18.30
CA LEU A 277 1.29 -20.98 -19.09
C LEU A 277 1.53 -21.08 -20.60
N LEU A 278 2.62 -20.49 -21.11
CA LEU A 278 3.03 -20.60 -22.51
C LEU A 278 3.74 -21.92 -22.87
N ASN A 279 3.79 -22.87 -21.92
CA ASN A 279 4.49 -24.15 -22.05
C ASN A 279 6.00 -23.99 -22.35
N GLN A 280 6.64 -23.01 -21.72
CA GLN A 280 8.08 -22.71 -21.83
C GLN A 280 8.78 -22.95 -20.47
N PRO A 281 8.89 -24.21 -20.01
CA PRO A 281 9.33 -24.54 -18.66
C PRO A 281 10.76 -24.09 -18.34
N ALA A 282 11.67 -24.10 -19.33
CA ALA A 282 13.04 -23.65 -19.15
C ALA A 282 13.13 -22.15 -18.80
N LYS A 283 12.33 -21.31 -19.49
CA LYS A 283 12.26 -19.87 -19.19
C LYS A 283 11.59 -19.63 -17.85
N SER A 284 10.47 -20.30 -17.59
CA SER A 284 9.78 -20.21 -16.30
C SER A 284 10.73 -20.48 -15.12
N LEU A 285 11.47 -21.60 -15.19
CA LEU A 285 12.45 -21.97 -14.17
C LEU A 285 13.61 -20.95 -14.05
N SER A 286 13.99 -20.28 -15.14
CA SER A 286 15.05 -19.27 -15.09
C SER A 286 14.66 -18.04 -14.26
N TYR A 287 13.37 -17.67 -14.24
CA TYR A 287 12.88 -16.58 -13.39
C TYR A 287 12.68 -17.01 -11.94
N LEU A 288 12.19 -18.24 -11.71
CA LEU A 288 12.11 -18.81 -10.35
C LEU A 288 13.47 -18.89 -9.64
N LYS A 289 14.55 -19.12 -10.40
CA LYS A 289 15.93 -19.13 -9.88
C LYS A 289 16.47 -17.75 -9.50
N GLN A 290 15.80 -16.67 -9.90
CA GLN A 290 16.18 -15.29 -9.57
C GLN A 290 15.48 -14.77 -8.31
N LEU A 291 14.61 -15.57 -7.68
CA LEU A 291 13.95 -15.19 -6.44
C LEU A 291 14.96 -15.16 -5.29
N GLU A 292 14.92 -14.08 -4.52
CA GLU A 292 15.77 -13.86 -3.35
C GLU A 292 14.91 -13.91 -2.07
N PHE A 293 15.52 -14.25 -0.94
CA PHE A 293 14.84 -14.17 0.35
C PHE A 293 15.03 -12.80 0.99
N SER A 294 13.92 -12.14 1.30
CA SER A 294 13.85 -10.85 2.00
C SER A 294 12.62 -10.78 2.92
N ASP A 295 12.67 -9.89 3.93
CA ASP A 295 11.59 -9.73 4.91
C ASP A 295 10.30 -9.25 4.23
N GLU A 296 10.45 -8.33 3.27
CA GLU A 296 9.38 -7.70 2.52
C GLU A 296 8.75 -8.65 1.50
N ASN A 297 9.57 -9.32 0.67
CA ASN A 297 9.10 -9.90 -0.59
C ASN A 297 9.25 -11.42 -0.75
N SER A 298 9.73 -12.15 0.26
CA SER A 298 9.81 -13.62 0.17
C SER A 298 8.45 -14.27 -0.05
N THR A 299 8.39 -15.18 -1.03
CA THR A 299 7.21 -16.00 -1.32
C THR A 299 7.29 -17.35 -0.63
N GLU A 300 6.23 -17.70 0.09
CA GLU A 300 6.14 -18.98 0.81
C GLU A 300 6.10 -20.16 -0.16
N PRO A 301 6.76 -21.29 0.17
CA PRO A 301 6.67 -22.51 -0.64
C PRO A 301 5.24 -22.96 -0.94
N SER A 302 4.33 -22.78 0.03
CA SER A 302 2.90 -23.06 -0.10
C SER A 302 2.23 -22.26 -1.22
N SER A 303 2.74 -21.07 -1.56
CA SER A 303 2.21 -20.26 -2.65
C SER A 303 2.52 -20.91 -4.00
N PHE A 304 3.75 -21.38 -4.23
CA PHE A 304 4.11 -22.11 -5.46
C PHE A 304 3.42 -23.47 -5.58
N GLU A 305 3.27 -24.17 -4.45
CA GLU A 305 2.59 -25.46 -4.39
C GLU A 305 1.11 -25.36 -4.77
N ASN A 306 0.47 -24.23 -4.46
CA ASN A 306 -0.95 -24.01 -4.75
C ASN A 306 -1.21 -23.20 -6.02
N GLU A 307 -0.23 -22.50 -6.59
CA GLU A 307 -0.38 -21.64 -7.78
C GLU A 307 -0.78 -22.40 -9.06
N PRO A 308 -2.04 -22.31 -9.53
CA PRO A 308 -2.51 -23.10 -10.67
C PRO A 308 -1.73 -22.88 -11.97
N ASN A 309 -1.18 -21.68 -12.18
CA ASN A 309 -0.40 -21.33 -13.38
C ASN A 309 0.90 -22.14 -13.51
N LEU A 310 1.43 -22.65 -12.39
CA LEU A 310 2.65 -23.47 -12.37
C LEU A 310 2.37 -24.97 -12.44
N SER A 311 1.10 -25.39 -12.59
CA SER A 311 0.69 -26.80 -12.54
C SER A 311 1.45 -27.69 -13.53
N ASN A 312 1.68 -27.23 -14.76
CA ASN A 312 2.44 -27.97 -15.77
C ASN A 312 3.94 -28.06 -15.45
N LEU A 313 4.48 -27.11 -14.69
CA LEU A 313 5.87 -27.07 -14.29
C LEU A 313 6.18 -28.06 -13.16
N ARG A 314 5.19 -28.39 -12.32
CA ARG A 314 5.37 -29.29 -11.15
C ARG A 314 5.83 -30.70 -11.49
N LEU A 315 5.55 -31.16 -12.71
CA LEU A 315 5.99 -32.46 -13.22
C LEU A 315 7.41 -32.42 -13.80
N ASN A 316 8.00 -31.23 -13.97
CA ASN A 316 9.34 -31.08 -14.50
C ASN A 316 10.39 -31.45 -13.42
N PRO A 317 11.34 -32.38 -13.70
CA PRO A 317 12.35 -32.79 -12.74
C PRO A 317 13.23 -31.64 -12.22
N GLU A 318 13.57 -30.67 -13.07
CA GLU A 318 14.38 -29.53 -12.68
C GLU A 318 13.61 -28.57 -11.77
N TYR A 319 12.30 -28.42 -12.00
CA TYR A 319 11.44 -27.69 -11.08
C TYR A 319 11.35 -28.38 -9.72
N GLN A 320 11.15 -29.70 -9.68
CA GLN A 320 11.09 -30.45 -8.42
C GLN A 320 12.39 -30.31 -7.62
N LYS A 321 13.54 -30.36 -8.30
CA LYS A 321 14.85 -30.13 -7.70
C LYS A 321 14.99 -28.70 -7.16
N TRP A 322 14.60 -27.70 -7.95
CA TRP A 322 14.60 -26.30 -7.52
C TRP A 322 13.67 -26.07 -6.33
N PHE A 323 12.42 -26.55 -6.40
CA PHE A 323 11.40 -26.34 -5.38
C PHE A 323 11.79 -26.97 -4.05
N LYS A 324 12.40 -28.17 -4.07
CA LYS A 324 12.97 -28.82 -2.88
C LYS A 324 14.05 -27.95 -2.23
N LYS A 325 14.98 -27.42 -3.03
CA LYS A 325 16.03 -26.53 -2.54
C LYS A 325 15.46 -25.21 -2.01
N TYR A 326 14.57 -24.57 -2.77
CA TYR A 326 13.90 -23.33 -2.37
C TYR A 326 13.16 -23.49 -1.04
N THR A 327 12.46 -24.61 -0.85
CA THR A 327 11.75 -24.91 0.41
C THR A 327 12.72 -25.04 1.59
N GLN A 328 13.87 -25.70 1.39
CA GLN A 328 14.91 -25.81 2.42
C GLN A 328 15.52 -24.45 2.76
N ASP A 329 15.95 -23.71 1.73
CA ASP A 329 16.56 -22.39 1.89
C ASP A 329 15.56 -21.40 2.53
N TYR A 330 14.27 -21.46 2.19
CA TYR A 330 13.21 -20.66 2.83
C TYR A 330 13.05 -20.98 4.31
N GLN A 331 13.08 -22.26 4.70
CA GLN A 331 12.99 -22.67 6.10
C GLN A 331 14.22 -22.20 6.90
N GLU A 332 15.41 -22.29 6.32
CA GLU A 332 16.64 -21.76 6.92
C GLU A 332 16.57 -20.24 7.09
N TYR A 333 16.13 -19.53 6.05
CA TYR A 333 15.87 -18.10 6.11
C TYR A 333 14.90 -17.73 7.24
N ARG A 334 13.75 -18.42 7.32
CA ARG A 334 12.73 -18.19 8.36
C ARG A 334 13.25 -18.44 9.77
N LYS A 335 14.13 -19.42 9.99
CA LYS A 335 14.77 -19.66 11.28
C LYS A 335 15.78 -18.57 11.66
N ALA A 336 16.39 -17.92 10.67
CA ALA A 336 17.30 -16.80 10.89
C ALA A 336 16.56 -15.48 11.17
N LEU A 337 15.24 -15.42 10.93
CA LEU A 337 14.45 -14.23 11.27
C LEU A 337 14.26 -14.14 12.78
N PRO A 338 14.51 -12.96 13.39
CA PRO A 338 14.20 -12.74 14.79
C PRO A 338 12.70 -12.95 15.05
N GLU A 339 12.34 -13.77 16.03
CA GLU A 339 10.95 -14.00 16.45
C GLU A 339 10.32 -12.79 17.15
N VAL A 340 11.12 -11.79 17.51
CA VAL A 340 10.73 -10.66 18.36
C VAL A 340 10.76 -9.36 17.56
N CYS A 341 9.85 -8.43 17.89
CA CYS A 341 9.94 -7.03 17.49
C CYS A 341 11.40 -6.56 17.60
N LYS A 342 12.05 -6.24 16.46
CA LYS A 342 13.51 -5.97 16.42
C LYS A 342 13.93 -4.84 17.36
N MET A 343 12.98 -4.01 17.80
CA MET A 343 13.23 -2.88 18.69
C MET A 343 13.43 -3.27 20.17
N THR A 344 12.99 -4.45 20.62
CA THR A 344 13.17 -4.85 22.04
C THR A 344 14.55 -5.43 22.35
N GLN A 345 15.42 -5.65 21.36
CA GLN A 345 16.81 -6.09 21.62
C GLN A 345 17.81 -4.94 21.86
N LEU A 346 17.43 -3.68 21.63
CA LEU A 346 18.29 -2.51 21.93
C LEU A 346 17.85 -1.72 23.18
N GLU A 347 16.63 -1.93 23.69
CA GLU A 347 16.16 -1.27 24.92
C GLU A 347 16.56 -2.01 26.22
N ILE A 348 17.14 -3.23 26.13
CA ILE A 348 17.63 -3.98 27.30
C ILE A 348 19.12 -3.71 27.61
N MET A 349 19.89 -3.10 26.70
CA MET A 349 21.32 -2.81 26.93
C MET A 349 21.64 -1.34 27.23
N GLY A 350 20.64 -0.50 27.47
CA GLY A 350 20.82 0.94 27.73
C GLY A 350 20.20 1.46 29.03
N SER A 351 19.69 0.58 29.90
CA SER A 351 19.12 0.96 31.21
C SER A 351 20.01 0.44 32.34
N HIS A 352 21.21 1.01 32.48
CA HIS A 352 21.99 0.99 33.71
C HIS A 352 22.55 2.38 33.99
#